data_AF-A0A837NCR2-F1
#
_entry.id   AF-A0A837NCR2-F1
#
_cell.length_a   1.000
_cell.length_b   1.000
_cell.length_c   1.000
_cell.angle_alpha   90.00
_cell.angle_beta   90.00
_cell.angle_gamma   90.00
#
_symmetry.space_group_name_H-M   'P 1'
#
loop_
_entity.id
_entity.type
_entity.pdbx_description
1 polymer ?
#
loop_
_entity_poly.entity_id
_entity_poly.type
_entity_poly.pdbx_seq_one_letter_code
_entity_poly.pdbx_strand_id
1 'polypeptide(L)'
;MDKPKNLDDFIRIHSKLNSHLPVDGSEEIIILKGHLLLEEMLREILGKSVISQESVDAAQLSFHQVVCIVRSMYTNKANEWVWLGIVEINKIRNKMAHNLKPVNLNEKCESLIEHSRRFGVGNVRLCEESGYSELAMAITDLYDALWEILKSVLNNSSKRT
;
A
#
# COMPACT_ATOMS: atom_id res chain seq x y z
N MET A 1 -25.04 13.45 -13.35
CA MET A 1 -23.76 13.59 -12.62
C MET A 1 -23.99 13.07 -11.22
N ASP A 2 -23.71 11.79 -10.99
CA ASP A 2 -23.83 11.22 -9.65
C ASP A 2 -22.68 11.75 -8.78
N LYS A 3 -23.02 12.36 -7.64
CA LYS A 3 -22.06 12.69 -6.59
C LYS A 3 -21.40 11.39 -6.11
N PRO A 4 -20.09 11.37 -5.80
CA PRO A 4 -19.45 10.18 -5.29
C PRO A 4 -20.08 9.80 -3.95
N LYS A 5 -20.60 8.57 -3.86
CA LYS A 5 -21.15 7.94 -2.65
C LYS A 5 -20.13 7.78 -1.50
N ASN A 6 -18.90 8.29 -1.61
CA ASN A 6 -17.83 7.86 -0.72
C ASN A 6 -16.70 8.85 -0.39
N LEU A 7 -17.04 10.14 -0.18
CA LEU A 7 -16.07 11.13 0.32
C LEU A 7 -15.64 10.80 1.77
N ASP A 8 -16.55 10.26 2.58
CA ASP A 8 -16.28 9.94 3.98
C ASP A 8 -15.29 8.76 4.15
N ASP A 9 -15.40 7.68 3.35
CA ASP A 9 -14.37 6.62 3.41
C ASP A 9 -13.03 7.11 2.86
N PHE A 10 -13.03 7.94 1.81
CA PHE A 10 -11.80 8.56 1.30
C PHE A 10 -11.10 9.38 2.39
N ILE A 11 -11.84 10.26 3.08
CA ILE A 11 -11.34 11.07 4.19
C ILE A 11 -10.85 10.16 5.32
N ARG A 12 -11.62 9.12 5.69
CA ARG A 12 -11.23 8.19 6.77
C ARG A 12 -9.92 7.47 6.45
N ILE A 13 -9.79 6.95 5.24
CA ILE A 13 -8.65 6.15 4.81
C ILE A 13 -7.39 7.01 4.67
N HIS A 14 -7.50 8.20 4.07
CA HIS A 14 -6.37 9.12 3.96
C HIS A 14 -6.04 9.79 5.30
N SER A 15 -7.01 9.98 6.20
CA SER A 15 -6.76 10.42 7.58
C SER A 15 -5.86 9.43 8.32
N LYS A 16 -6.06 8.12 8.10
CA LYS A 16 -5.21 7.08 8.69
C LYS A 16 -3.79 7.12 8.17
N LEU A 17 -3.61 7.27 6.85
CA LEU A 17 -2.30 7.45 6.22
C LEU A 17 -1.57 8.66 6.82
N ASN A 18 -2.24 9.83 6.84
CA ASN A 18 -1.69 11.08 7.35
C ASN A 18 -1.34 11.02 8.85
N SER A 19 -2.08 10.25 9.64
CA SER A 19 -1.86 10.13 11.09
C SER A 19 -0.73 9.17 11.47
N HIS A 20 -0.34 8.27 10.56
CA HIS A 20 0.56 7.16 10.90
C HIS A 20 1.81 7.04 10.03
N LEU A 21 1.83 7.64 8.84
CA LEU A 21 3.01 7.68 8.00
C LEU A 21 3.82 8.94 8.34
N PRO A 22 5.01 8.82 8.97
CA PRO A 22 5.80 9.99 9.35
C PRO A 22 6.56 10.51 8.13
N VAL A 23 6.01 11.53 7.48
CA VAL A 23 6.57 12.13 6.25
C VAL A 23 7.95 12.76 6.44
N ASP A 24 8.37 12.99 7.69
CA ASP A 24 9.66 13.53 8.11
C ASP A 24 10.49 12.53 8.94
N GLY A 25 10.04 11.27 9.01
CA GLY A 25 10.70 10.21 9.79
C GLY A 25 11.96 9.64 9.12
N SER A 26 12.70 8.81 9.87
CA SER A 26 13.78 8.02 9.27
C SER A 26 13.23 6.97 8.31
N GLU A 27 14.05 6.53 7.34
CA GLU A 27 13.66 5.51 6.37
C GLU A 27 13.14 4.24 7.05
N GLU A 28 13.75 3.83 8.17
CA GLU A 28 13.31 2.66 8.93
C GLU A 28 11.89 2.83 9.46
N ILE A 29 11.59 3.97 10.08
CA ILE A 29 10.26 4.21 10.65
C ILE A 29 9.23 4.30 9.52
N ILE A 30 9.57 4.96 8.41
CA ILE A 30 8.71 5.09 7.24
C ILE A 30 8.38 3.71 6.65
N ILE A 31 9.36 2.83 6.44
CA ILE A 31 9.12 1.46 5.97
C ILE A 31 8.29 0.67 6.99
N LEU A 32 8.60 0.78 8.29
CA LEU A 32 7.90 0.04 9.34
C LEU A 32 6.43 0.47 9.47
N LYS A 33 6.12 1.75 9.33
CA LYS A 33 4.72 2.21 9.35
C LYS A 33 4.01 1.98 8.02
N GLY A 34 4.71 2.23 6.91
CA GLY A 34 4.18 2.07 5.57
C GLY A 34 3.76 0.63 5.26
N HIS A 35 4.59 -0.37 5.59
CA HIS A 35 4.20 -1.76 5.32
C HIS A 35 2.97 -2.19 6.12
N LEU A 36 2.79 -1.71 7.36
CA LEU A 36 1.60 -2.01 8.16
C LEU A 36 0.34 -1.42 7.53
N LEU A 37 0.42 -0.18 7.04
CA LEU A 37 -0.69 0.49 6.35
C LEU A 37 -1.07 -0.25 5.06
N LEU A 38 -0.07 -0.66 4.27
CA LEU A 38 -0.30 -1.45 3.06
C LEU A 38 -0.86 -2.84 3.38
N GLU A 39 -0.35 -3.51 4.42
CA GLU A 39 -0.86 -4.80 4.88
C GLU A 39 -2.32 -4.73 5.27
N GLU A 40 -2.69 -3.70 6.04
CA GLU A 40 -4.06 -3.50 6.48
C GLU A 40 -5.00 -3.27 5.28
N MET A 41 -4.61 -2.41 4.33
CA MET A 41 -5.37 -2.16 3.11
C MET A 41 -5.55 -3.45 2.29
N LEU A 42 -4.49 -4.26 2.14
CA LEU A 42 -4.55 -5.54 1.43
C LEU A 42 -5.49 -6.54 2.14
N ARG A 43 -5.47 -6.59 3.47
CA ARG A 43 -6.39 -7.42 4.26
C ARG A 43 -7.83 -6.96 4.11
N GLU A 44 -8.07 -5.66 4.07
CA GLU A 44 -9.40 -5.10 3.81
C GLU A 44 -9.89 -5.47 2.41
N ILE A 45 -9.05 -5.32 1.38
CA ILE A 45 -9.37 -5.76 0.01
C ILE A 45 -9.72 -7.24 -0.01
N LEU A 46 -8.86 -8.11 0.53
CA LEU A 46 -9.10 -9.55 0.57
C LEU A 46 -10.43 -9.87 1.26
N GLY A 47 -10.66 -9.21 2.39
CA GLY A 47 -11.85 -9.35 3.20
C GLY A 47 -13.16 -9.04 2.49
N LYS A 48 -13.17 -7.93 1.75
CA LYS A 48 -14.32 -7.53 0.92
C LYS A 48 -14.48 -8.39 -0.35
N SER A 49 -13.47 -9.18 -0.69
CA SER A 49 -13.44 -10.03 -1.88
C SER A 49 -13.97 -11.44 -1.62
N VAL A 50 -14.01 -11.87 -0.36
CA VAL A 50 -14.43 -13.22 0.05
C VAL A 50 -15.82 -13.21 0.70
N ILE A 51 -16.44 -14.38 0.77
CA ILE A 51 -17.75 -14.56 1.44
C ILE A 51 -17.59 -14.58 2.97
N SER A 52 -16.56 -15.27 3.47
CA SER A 52 -16.31 -15.41 4.91
C SER A 52 -14.96 -14.78 5.27
N GLN A 53 -15.03 -13.56 5.83
CA GLN A 53 -13.86 -12.92 6.45
C GLN A 53 -13.27 -13.77 7.58
N GLU A 54 -14.14 -14.37 8.40
CA GLU A 54 -13.75 -15.18 9.56
C GLU A 54 -12.83 -16.34 9.15
N SER A 55 -13.11 -16.99 8.02
CA SER A 55 -12.25 -18.06 7.50
C SER A 55 -10.87 -17.57 7.08
N VAL A 56 -10.79 -16.35 6.52
CA VAL A 56 -9.52 -15.72 6.13
C VAL A 56 -8.71 -15.33 7.37
N ASP A 57 -9.36 -14.79 8.40
CA ASP A 57 -8.71 -14.42 9.65
C ASP A 57 -8.18 -15.65 10.40
N ALA A 58 -8.97 -16.72 10.44
CA ALA A 58 -8.59 -18.00 11.04
C ALA A 58 -7.39 -18.66 10.35
N ALA A 59 -7.18 -18.39 9.06
CA ALA A 59 -6.06 -18.93 8.30
C ALA A 59 -4.70 -18.30 8.65
N GLN A 60 -4.67 -17.21 9.43
CA GLN A 60 -3.44 -16.54 9.89
C GLN A 60 -2.44 -16.26 8.76
N LEU A 61 -2.95 -15.80 7.61
CA LEU A 61 -2.13 -15.58 6.42
C LEU A 61 -1.03 -14.55 6.70
N SER A 62 0.19 -14.86 6.28
CA SER A 62 1.30 -13.91 6.27
C SER A 62 1.09 -12.82 5.22
N PHE A 63 1.77 -11.67 5.40
CA PHE A 63 1.78 -10.57 4.42
C PHE A 63 1.98 -11.06 2.99
N HIS A 64 2.99 -11.91 2.76
CA HIS A 64 3.31 -12.42 1.43
C HIS A 64 2.17 -13.24 0.83
N GLN A 65 1.52 -14.09 1.63
CA GLN A 65 0.36 -14.87 1.18
C GLN A 65 -0.82 -13.97 0.84
N VAL A 66 -1.11 -12.95 1.66
CA VAL A 66 -2.16 -11.97 1.36
C VAL A 66 -1.88 -11.26 0.04
N VAL A 67 -0.65 -10.79 -0.18
CA VAL A 67 -0.24 -10.16 -1.44
C VAL A 67 -0.48 -11.09 -2.62
N CYS A 68 -0.02 -12.35 -2.54
CA CYS A 68 -0.19 -13.31 -3.64
C CYS A 68 -1.67 -13.53 -3.99
N ILE A 69 -2.53 -13.68 -2.97
CA ILE A 69 -3.97 -13.91 -3.17
C ILE A 69 -4.61 -12.66 -3.78
N VAL A 70 -4.46 -11.48 -3.16
CA VAL A 70 -5.08 -10.23 -3.64
C VAL A 70 -4.58 -9.90 -5.05
N ARG A 71 -3.27 -10.04 -5.29
CA ARG A 71 -2.66 -9.87 -6.61
C ARG A 71 -3.30 -10.78 -7.64
N SER A 72 -3.53 -12.06 -7.33
CA SER A 72 -4.14 -13.00 -8.27
C SER A 72 -5.57 -12.60 -8.70
N MET A 73 -6.29 -11.87 -7.84
CA MET A 73 -7.66 -11.42 -8.09
C MET A 73 -7.72 -10.10 -8.89
N TYR A 74 -6.75 -9.21 -8.69
CA TYR A 74 -6.83 -7.81 -9.14
C TYR A 74 -5.68 -7.36 -10.05
N THR A 75 -4.74 -8.24 -10.43
CA THR A 75 -3.65 -7.87 -11.34
C THR A 75 -4.15 -7.57 -12.74
N ASN A 76 -3.64 -6.47 -13.30
CA ASN A 76 -3.69 -6.17 -14.72
C ASN A 76 -2.45 -5.36 -15.12
N LYS A 77 -2.28 -5.09 -16.42
CA LYS A 77 -1.12 -4.36 -16.94
C LYS A 77 -0.96 -2.96 -16.34
N ALA A 78 -2.05 -2.28 -15.98
CA ALA A 78 -2.01 -0.92 -15.48
C ALA A 78 -1.57 -0.82 -14.01
N ASN A 79 -1.78 -1.88 -13.21
CA ASN A 79 -1.41 -1.89 -11.79
C ASN A 79 -0.28 -2.86 -11.43
N GLU A 80 0.39 -3.46 -12.42
CA GLU A 80 1.51 -4.37 -12.17
C GLU A 80 2.63 -3.74 -11.33
N TRP A 81 2.87 -2.44 -11.54
CA TRP A 81 3.87 -1.67 -10.78
C TRP A 81 3.56 -1.64 -9.27
N VAL A 82 2.29 -1.65 -8.87
CA VAL A 82 1.87 -1.62 -7.46
C VAL A 82 2.37 -2.87 -6.75
N TRP A 83 2.16 -4.03 -7.37
CA TRP A 83 2.55 -5.31 -6.80
C TRP A 83 4.08 -5.44 -6.69
N LEU A 84 4.81 -4.95 -7.69
CA LEU A 84 6.27 -4.91 -7.65
C LEU A 84 6.78 -4.04 -6.49
N GLY A 85 6.18 -2.87 -6.28
CA GLY A 85 6.50 -1.98 -5.15
C GLY A 85 6.21 -2.61 -3.79
N ILE A 86 5.02 -3.22 -3.63
CA ILE A 86 4.62 -3.93 -2.40
C ILE A 86 5.57 -5.10 -2.09
N VAL A 87 5.98 -5.87 -3.11
CA VAL A 87 6.95 -6.95 -2.95
C VAL A 87 8.30 -6.41 -2.50
N GLU A 88 8.75 -5.27 -3.04
CA GLU A 88 10.00 -4.65 -2.62
C GLU A 88 9.94 -4.17 -1.16
N ILE A 89 8.83 -3.55 -0.74
CA ILE A 89 8.60 -3.18 0.67
C ILE A 89 8.72 -4.40 1.59
N ASN A 90 8.10 -5.53 1.23
CA ASN A 90 8.20 -6.75 2.05
C ASN A 90 9.63 -7.25 2.17
N LYS A 91 10.44 -7.16 1.10
CA LYS A 91 11.86 -7.52 1.14
C LYS A 91 12.65 -6.58 2.04
N ILE A 92 12.42 -5.28 1.95
CA ILE A 92 13.09 -4.28 2.80
C ILE A 92 12.75 -4.56 4.27
N ARG A 93 11.46 -4.72 4.59
CA ARG A 93 10.99 -5.05 5.94
C ARG A 93 11.59 -6.34 6.48
N ASN A 94 11.62 -7.41 5.68
CA ASN A 94 12.25 -8.67 6.10
C ASN A 94 13.74 -8.49 6.41
N LYS A 95 14.47 -7.72 5.59
CA LYS A 95 15.89 -7.42 5.86
C LYS A 95 16.09 -6.67 7.16
N MET A 96 15.21 -5.71 7.48
CA MET A 96 15.24 -4.97 8.74
C MET A 96 14.95 -5.88 9.95
N ALA A 97 14.01 -6.81 9.82
CA ALA A 97 13.70 -7.76 10.89
C ALA A 97 14.85 -8.72 11.21
N HIS A 98 15.68 -9.05 10.22
CA HIS A 98 16.83 -9.94 10.39
C HIS A 98 18.14 -9.22 10.75
N ASN A 99 18.23 -7.88 10.60
CA ASN A 99 19.46 -7.13 10.82
C ASN A 99 19.19 -5.84 11.60
N LEU A 100 19.83 -5.68 12.77
CA LEU A 100 19.77 -4.45 13.58
C LEU A 100 20.26 -3.20 12.83
N LYS A 101 21.14 -3.36 11.83
CA LYS A 101 21.55 -2.33 10.87
C LYS A 101 21.64 -2.96 9.47
N PRO A 102 20.57 -2.90 8.67
CA PRO A 102 20.56 -3.51 7.34
C PRO A 102 21.55 -2.79 6.42
N VAL A 103 22.53 -3.54 5.90
CA VAL A 103 23.45 -3.07 4.87
C VAL A 103 22.64 -2.76 3.60
N ASN A 104 22.91 -1.59 3.01
CA ASN A 104 22.27 -1.09 1.79
C ASN A 104 20.76 -0.80 1.92
N LEU A 105 20.30 -0.36 3.09
CA LEU A 105 18.91 0.10 3.26
C LEU A 105 18.59 1.25 2.30
N ASN A 106 19.42 2.30 2.30
CA ASN A 106 19.24 3.50 1.48
C ASN A 106 19.14 3.17 -0.02
N GLU A 107 19.98 2.28 -0.54
CA GLU A 107 19.93 1.85 -1.95
C GLU A 107 18.58 1.19 -2.31
N LYS A 108 18.00 0.43 -1.37
CA LYS A 108 16.71 -0.22 -1.58
C LYS A 108 15.55 0.76 -1.46
N CYS A 109 15.63 1.70 -0.53
CA CYS A 109 14.70 2.81 -0.43
C CYS A 109 14.71 3.63 -1.71
N GLU A 110 15.89 3.99 -2.22
CA GLU A 110 16.04 4.71 -3.49
C GLU A 110 15.46 3.94 -4.67
N SER A 111 15.71 2.62 -4.74
CA SER A 111 15.10 1.79 -5.78
C SER A 111 13.57 1.77 -5.72
N LEU A 112 12.97 1.84 -4.52
CA LEU A 112 11.53 1.92 -4.36
C LEU A 112 11.00 3.30 -4.76
N ILE A 113 11.72 4.37 -4.37
CA ILE A 113 11.40 5.75 -4.73
C ILE A 113 11.41 5.90 -6.26
N GLU A 114 12.46 5.46 -6.93
CA GLU A 114 12.57 5.56 -8.39
C GLU A 114 11.50 4.74 -9.11
N HIS A 115 11.20 3.53 -8.60
CA HIS A 115 10.09 2.73 -9.13
C HIS A 115 8.76 3.48 -9.05
N SER A 116 8.48 4.13 -7.91
CA SER A 116 7.28 4.96 -7.74
C SER A 116 7.31 6.22 -8.59
N ARG A 117 8.46 6.90 -8.67
CA ARG A 117 8.65 8.08 -9.53
C ARG A 117 8.33 7.75 -10.99
N ARG A 118 8.70 6.56 -11.46
CA ARG A 118 8.48 6.14 -12.84
C ARG A 118 7.04 5.71 -13.13
N PHE A 119 6.40 4.97 -12.22
CA PHE A 119 5.12 4.29 -12.50
C PHE A 119 3.95 4.70 -11.59
N GLY A 120 4.22 5.38 -10.49
CA GLY A 120 3.26 5.78 -9.48
C GLY A 120 2.31 6.88 -9.95
N VAL A 121 1.39 7.29 -9.05
CA VAL A 121 0.35 8.28 -9.36
C VAL A 121 0.87 9.73 -9.33
N GLY A 122 2.11 9.93 -8.90
CA GLY A 122 2.85 11.18 -9.07
C GLY A 122 3.23 11.88 -7.78
N ASN A 123 2.95 11.30 -6.62
CA ASN A 123 3.26 11.91 -5.32
C ASN A 123 4.76 12.21 -5.20
N VAL A 124 5.63 11.27 -5.59
CA VAL A 124 7.09 11.49 -5.56
C VAL A 124 7.53 12.65 -6.46
N ARG A 125 6.91 12.82 -7.64
CA ARG A 125 7.25 13.91 -8.57
C ARG A 125 6.87 15.29 -8.04
N LEU A 126 5.86 15.35 -7.17
CA LEU A 126 5.39 16.58 -6.52
C LEU A 126 6.17 16.89 -5.22
N CYS A 127 7.05 15.98 -4.80
CA CYS A 127 7.73 16.03 -3.51
C CYS A 127 8.81 17.13 -3.44
N GLU A 128 9.41 17.51 -4.58
CA GLU A 128 10.49 18.52 -4.64
C GLU A 128 10.09 19.87 -4.03
N GLU A 129 8.78 20.16 -3.95
CA GLU A 129 8.24 21.42 -3.45
C GLU A 129 7.73 21.36 -2.00
N SER A 130 7.57 20.16 -1.41
CA SER A 130 6.85 19.97 -0.12
C SER A 130 7.73 19.77 1.11
N GLY A 131 9.00 19.39 0.93
CA GLY A 131 9.92 19.06 2.03
C GLY A 131 9.63 17.71 2.70
N TYR A 132 8.75 16.88 2.13
CA TYR A 132 8.46 15.54 2.62
C TYR A 132 9.47 14.51 2.14
N SER A 133 9.53 13.37 2.83
CA SER A 133 10.32 12.22 2.41
C SER A 133 9.76 11.64 1.11
N GLU A 134 10.60 11.53 0.08
CA GLU A 134 10.25 10.86 -1.17
C GLU A 134 9.85 9.40 -0.95
N LEU A 135 10.42 8.75 0.07
CA LEU A 135 10.05 7.39 0.46
C LEU A 135 8.61 7.32 0.99
N ALA A 136 8.22 8.30 1.83
CA ALA A 136 6.85 8.40 2.30
C ALA A 136 5.89 8.63 1.12
N MET A 137 6.28 9.48 0.15
CA MET A 137 5.47 9.71 -1.06
C MET A 137 5.36 8.46 -1.94
N ALA A 138 6.42 7.65 -2.03
CA ALA A 138 6.37 6.37 -2.74
C ALA A 138 5.41 5.37 -2.07
N ILE A 139 5.36 5.36 -0.73
CA ILE A 139 4.38 4.55 0.01
C ILE A 139 2.96 5.07 -0.19
N THR A 140 2.76 6.39 -0.20
CA THR A 140 1.48 7.03 -0.52
C THR A 140 0.99 6.64 -1.91
N ASP A 141 1.86 6.68 -2.94
CA ASP A 141 1.51 6.24 -4.30
C ASP A 141 0.98 4.80 -4.32
N LEU A 142 1.63 3.88 -3.60
CA LEU A 142 1.19 2.49 -3.49
C LEU A 142 -0.14 2.37 -2.73
N TYR A 143 -0.31 3.15 -1.68
CA TYR A 143 -1.53 3.17 -0.86
C TYR A 143 -2.73 3.66 -1.67
N ASP A 144 -2.58 4.75 -2.41
CA ASP A 144 -3.61 5.33 -3.29
C ASP A 144 -4.01 4.33 -4.39
N ALA A 145 -3.03 3.61 -4.95
CA ALA A 145 -3.30 2.61 -5.96
C ALA A 145 -4.08 1.39 -5.39
N LEU A 146 -3.78 0.95 -4.16
CA LEU A 146 -4.56 -0.06 -3.47
C LEU A 146 -5.97 0.45 -3.12
N TRP A 147 -6.11 1.72 -2.75
CA TRP A 147 -7.40 2.33 -2.50
C TRP A 147 -8.32 2.27 -3.73
N GLU A 148 -7.79 2.56 -4.93
CA GLU A 148 -8.57 2.45 -6.17
C GLU A 148 -9.02 1.00 -6.43
N ILE A 149 -8.21 0.00 -6.04
CA ILE A 149 -8.62 -1.41 -6.06
C ILE A 149 -9.75 -1.64 -5.06
N LEU A 150 -9.61 -1.25 -3.79
CA LEU A 150 -10.64 -1.43 -2.77
C LEU A 150 -11.97 -0.79 -3.17
N LYS A 151 -11.92 0.45 -3.68
CA LYS A 151 -13.07 1.18 -4.20
C LYS A 151 -13.78 0.41 -5.32
N SER A 152 -13.01 -0.23 -6.23
CA SER A 152 -13.58 -1.09 -7.26
C SER A 152 -14.29 -2.31 -6.67
N VAL A 153 -13.75 -2.91 -5.60
CA VAL A 153 -14.37 -4.05 -4.89
C VAL A 153 -15.69 -3.62 -4.26
N LEU A 154 -15.69 -2.53 -3.50
CA LEU A 154 -16.89 -2.01 -2.82
C LEU A 154 -18.03 -1.71 -3.81
N ASN A 155 -17.70 -1.11 -4.97
CA ASN A 155 -18.68 -0.82 -6.02
C ASN A 155 -19.27 -2.07 -6.68
N ASN A 156 -18.52 -3.17 -6.74
CA ASN A 156 -18.97 -4.43 -7.31
C ASN A 156 -19.79 -5.26 -6.31
N SER A 157 -19.49 -5.16 -5.01
CA SER A 157 -20.23 -5.86 -3.95
C SER A 157 -21.67 -5.37 -3.79
N SER A 158 -21.94 -4.07 -4.03
CA SER A 158 -23.32 -3.54 -4.03
C SER A 158 -24.22 -4.05 -5.17
N LYS A 159 -23.67 -4.79 -6.15
CA LYS A 159 -24.44 -5.40 -7.25
C LYS A 159 -24.77 -6.87 -7.02
N ARG A 160 -24.27 -7.48 -5.93
CA ARG A 160 -24.46 -8.90 -5.60
C ARG A 160 -25.58 -9.15 -4.58
N THR A 161 -26.28 -8.10 -4.16
CA THR A 161 -27.50 -8.13 -3.32
C THR A 161 -28.69 -7.70 -4.15
#